data_AF-A0A522SZL9-F1
#
_entry.id   AF-A0A522SZL9-F1
#
_cell.length_a   1.000
_cell.length_b   1.000
_cell.length_c   1.000
_cell.angle_alpha   90.00
_cell.angle_beta   90.00
_cell.angle_gamma   90.00
#
_symmetry.space_group_name_H-M   'P 1'
#
loop_
_entity.id
_entity.type
_entity.pdbx_description
1 polymer ?
#
loop_
_entity_poly.entity_id
_entity_poly.type
_entity_poly.pdbx_seq_one_letter_code
_entity_poly.pdbx_strand_id
1 'polypeptide(L)'
;MAFIDTSAKNQTTVFEKGNPLYVTLLTIIAALGGLLFGYDTAVINGAEKSLVDFYIIKITNPAFHDYAVSMISQYRGTLVVVLFVVLIVICGQIVKLLNIRKGGIVSLILLIILAWWSVKFIGETIPSDAPGLQDIANSIKGFVIASALIGCIIGGAVAGFISKSVGRKNGLLIAAVAFLISAIGAWHPEWF
;
A
#
# COMPACT_ATOMS: atom_id res chain seq x y z
N MET A 1 0.27 13.14 -24.90
CA MET A 1 1.29 14.09 -24.40
C MET A 1 1.49 15.10 -25.49
N ALA A 2 1.16 16.37 -25.26
CA ALA A 2 1.73 17.43 -26.09
C ALA A 2 3.23 17.45 -25.75
N PHE A 3 4.07 17.14 -26.72
CA PHE A 3 5.50 17.38 -26.63
C PHE A 3 5.68 18.88 -26.37
N ILE A 4 6.29 19.26 -25.24
CA ILE A 4 6.87 20.58 -25.14
C ILE A 4 8.21 20.49 -25.88
N ASP A 5 8.18 20.97 -27.12
CA ASP A 5 9.35 21.18 -27.95
C ASP A 5 10.09 22.40 -27.39
N THR A 6 11.23 22.17 -26.71
CA THR A 6 12.10 23.23 -26.16
C THR A 6 13.05 23.79 -27.20
N SER A 7 12.87 23.47 -28.48
CA SER A 7 13.60 24.13 -29.54
C SER A 7 13.14 25.60 -29.60
N ALA A 8 14.07 26.50 -29.25
CA ALA A 8 13.87 27.95 -29.18
C ALA A 8 13.52 28.52 -30.57
N LYS A 9 12.28 28.33 -30.99
CA LYS A 9 11.65 29.10 -32.05
C LYS A 9 10.87 30.20 -31.36
N ASN A 10 11.10 31.43 -31.80
CA ASN A 10 10.52 32.67 -31.30
C ASN A 10 8.97 32.59 -31.38
N GLN A 11 8.36 31.90 -30.42
CA GLN A 11 6.93 31.81 -30.25
C GLN A 11 6.54 33.01 -29.39
N THR A 12 5.89 33.99 -30.00
CA THR A 12 5.07 34.95 -29.28
C THR A 12 4.02 34.17 -28.51
N THR A 13 4.32 33.81 -27.26
CA THR A 13 3.39 33.14 -26.36
C THR A 13 2.26 34.12 -26.07
N VAL A 14 1.19 34.05 -26.86
CA VAL A 14 -0.07 34.71 -26.52
C VAL A 14 -0.52 34.07 -25.21
N PHE A 15 -0.38 34.80 -24.10
CA PHE A 15 -0.93 34.39 -22.82
C PHE A 15 -2.45 34.44 -22.95
N GLU A 16 -3.06 33.30 -23.26
CA GLU A 16 -4.51 33.17 -23.21
C GLU A 16 -4.94 33.28 -21.74
N LYS A 17 -5.75 34.30 -21.42
CA LYS A 17 -6.22 34.55 -20.06
C LYS A 17 -7.13 33.39 -19.64
N GLY A 18 -6.55 32.42 -18.92
CA GLY A 18 -7.30 31.31 -18.34
C GLY A 18 -8.41 31.81 -17.41
N ASN A 19 -9.54 31.12 -17.39
CA ASN A 19 -10.65 31.49 -16.52
C ASN A 19 -10.21 31.36 -15.04
N PRO A 20 -10.14 32.46 -14.26
CA PRO A 20 -9.65 32.41 -12.88
C PRO A 20 -10.47 31.46 -12.02
N LEU A 21 -11.78 31.35 -12.27
CA LEU A 21 -12.67 30.45 -11.55
C LEU A 21 -12.33 28.97 -11.81
N TYR A 22 -11.90 28.63 -13.02
CA TYR A 22 -11.48 27.27 -13.36
C TYR A 22 -10.20 26.87 -12.63
N VAL A 23 -9.23 27.79 -12.52
CA VAL A 23 -8.00 27.57 -11.78
C VAL A 23 -8.29 27.41 -10.29
N THR A 24 -9.09 28.29 -9.69
CA THR A 24 -9.48 28.18 -8.27
C THR A 24 -10.18 26.85 -7.97
N LEU A 25 -11.12 26.43 -8.84
CA LEU A 25 -11.81 25.15 -8.69
C LEU A 25 -10.84 23.97 -8.73
N LEU A 26 -9.90 23.97 -9.67
CA LEU A 26 -8.86 22.93 -9.77
C LEU A 26 -7.99 22.86 -8.51
N THR A 27 -7.61 24.01 -7.95
CA THR A 27 -6.79 24.07 -6.74
C THR A 27 -7.55 23.51 -5.54
N ILE A 28 -8.84 23.82 -5.39
CA ILE A 28 -9.69 23.27 -4.32
C ILE A 28 -9.82 21.74 -4.47
N ILE A 29 -10.08 21.24 -5.68
CA ILE A 29 -10.18 19.80 -5.94
C ILE A 29 -8.85 19.09 -5.61
N ALA A 30 -7.72 19.68 -6.00
CA ALA A 30 -6.40 19.13 -5.68
C ALA A 30 -6.13 19.12 -4.17
N ALA A 31 -6.51 20.17 -3.45
CA ALA A 31 -6.38 20.25 -1.99
C ALA A 31 -7.25 19.22 -1.27
N LEU A 32 -8.51 19.03 -1.71
CA LEU A 32 -9.41 18.01 -1.18
C LEU A 32 -8.88 16.59 -1.43
N GLY A 33 -8.24 16.35 -2.59
CA GLY A 33 -7.56 15.08 -2.86
C GLY A 33 -6.43 14.78 -1.88
N GLY A 34 -5.62 15.80 -1.53
CA GLY A 34 -4.59 15.67 -0.50
C GLY A 34 -5.16 15.42 0.90
N LEU A 35 -6.29 16.04 1.23
CA LEU A 35 -7.01 15.82 2.48
C LEU A 35 -7.55 14.39 2.60
N LEU A 36 -8.16 13.85 1.53
CA LEU A 36 -8.64 12.46 1.50
C LEU A 36 -7.49 11.44 1.66
N PHE A 37 -6.36 11.67 0.99
CA PHE A 37 -5.18 10.82 1.13
C PHE A 37 -4.68 10.77 2.59
N GLY A 38 -4.64 11.93 3.28
CA GLY A 38 -4.33 11.98 4.70
C GLY A 38 -5.36 11.30 5.59
N TYR A 39 -6.65 11.45 5.27
CA TYR A 39 -7.73 10.79 5.99
C TYR A 39 -7.60 9.26 5.95
N ASP A 40 -7.31 8.66 4.80
CA ASP A 40 -7.14 7.21 4.68
C ASP A 40 -6.03 6.67 5.57
N THR A 41 -4.90 7.39 5.67
CA THR A 41 -3.82 7.00 6.59
C THR A 41 -4.24 7.07 8.06
N ALA A 42 -5.10 8.02 8.43
CA ALA A 42 -5.62 8.14 9.78
C ALA A 42 -6.64 7.03 10.10
N VAL A 43 -7.49 6.68 9.14
CA VAL A 43 -8.47 5.58 9.27
C VAL A 43 -7.77 4.23 9.45
N ILE A 44 -6.69 3.96 8.71
CA ILE A 44 -5.90 2.73 8.86
C ILE A 44 -5.32 2.60 10.27
N ASN A 45 -4.77 3.69 10.83
CA ASN A 45 -4.27 3.70 12.22
C ASN A 45 -5.42 3.54 13.24
N GLY A 46 -6.64 4.01 12.91
CA GLY A 46 -7.83 3.77 13.71
C GLY A 46 -8.27 2.29 13.71
N ALA A 47 -8.28 1.66 12.54
CA ALA A 47 -8.60 0.25 12.37
C ALA A 47 -7.57 -0.67 13.05
N GLU A 48 -6.29 -0.26 13.08
CA GLU A 48 -5.25 -0.93 13.83
C GLU A 48 -5.66 -1.09 15.30
N LYS A 49 -6.13 -0.02 15.96
CA LYS A 49 -6.50 -0.07 17.37
C LYS A 49 -7.58 -1.12 17.67
N SER A 50 -8.58 -1.26 16.80
CA SER A 50 -9.59 -2.30 16.91
C SER A 50 -9.01 -3.70 16.68
N LEU A 51 -8.10 -3.86 15.72
CA LEU A 51 -7.34 -5.10 15.51
C LEU A 51 -6.54 -5.50 16.75
N VAL A 52 -5.89 -4.53 17.41
CA VAL A 52 -5.15 -4.78 18.65
C VAL A 52 -6.08 -5.24 19.77
N ASP A 53 -7.18 -4.53 19.99
CA ASP A 53 -8.09 -4.82 21.10
C ASP A 53 -8.77 -6.19 20.92
N PHE A 54 -9.18 -6.49 19.68
CA PHE A 54 -9.91 -7.72 19.38
C PHE A 54 -9.01 -8.96 19.27
N TYR A 55 -7.81 -8.83 18.69
CA TYR A 55 -6.91 -9.96 18.44
C TYR A 55 -5.73 -10.00 19.41
N ILE A 56 -5.04 -8.88 19.65
CA ILE A 56 -3.78 -8.87 20.42
C ILE A 56 -4.00 -9.06 21.93
N ILE A 57 -5.02 -8.46 22.51
CA ILE A 57 -5.28 -8.65 23.96
C ILE A 57 -5.74 -10.08 24.24
N LYS A 58 -6.50 -10.68 23.32
CA LYS A 58 -6.98 -12.07 23.47
C LYS A 58 -5.86 -13.10 23.36
N ILE A 59 -4.88 -12.87 22.48
CA ILE A 59 -3.74 -13.80 22.35
C ILE A 59 -2.88 -13.80 23.62
N THR A 60 -2.66 -12.66 24.30
CA THR A 60 -1.80 -12.56 25.51
C THR A 60 -2.34 -13.35 26.70
N ASN A 61 -3.61 -13.77 26.66
CA ASN A 61 -4.22 -14.52 27.74
C ASN A 61 -3.90 -16.04 27.61
N PRO A 62 -3.22 -16.66 28.60
CA PRO A 62 -2.77 -18.06 28.50
C PRO A 62 -3.89 -19.09 28.34
N ALA A 63 -5.15 -18.73 28.62
CA ALA A 63 -6.33 -19.57 28.41
C ALA A 63 -6.66 -19.83 26.92
N PHE A 64 -6.14 -19.03 25.99
CA PHE A 64 -6.44 -19.10 24.56
C PHE A 64 -5.20 -19.39 23.69
N HIS A 65 -4.18 -20.04 24.26
CA HIS A 65 -2.90 -20.24 23.59
C HIS A 65 -3.02 -21.00 22.24
N ASP A 66 -3.87 -22.03 22.18
CA ASP A 66 -4.11 -22.77 20.92
C ASP A 66 -4.74 -21.90 19.83
N TYR A 67 -5.68 -21.03 20.22
CA TYR A 67 -6.29 -20.08 19.30
C TYR A 67 -5.26 -19.03 18.83
N ALA A 68 -4.41 -18.54 19.74
CA ALA A 68 -3.35 -17.60 19.43
C ALA A 68 -2.35 -18.17 18.41
N VAL A 69 -1.94 -19.44 18.57
CA VAL A 69 -1.03 -20.13 17.65
C VAL A 69 -1.63 -20.24 16.25
N SER A 70 -2.91 -20.62 16.14
CA SER A 70 -3.62 -20.70 14.85
C SER A 70 -3.70 -19.32 14.17
N MET A 71 -4.07 -18.28 14.91
CA MET A 71 -4.21 -16.92 14.38
C MET A 71 -2.87 -16.32 13.94
N ILE A 72 -1.81 -16.48 14.74
CA ILE A 72 -0.46 -16.01 14.41
C ILE A 72 0.06 -16.73 13.15
N SER A 73 -0.19 -18.02 13.03
CA SER A 73 0.21 -18.80 11.85
C SER A 73 -0.50 -18.33 10.57
N GLN A 74 -1.83 -18.16 10.63
CA GLN A 74 -2.62 -17.63 9.51
C GLN A 74 -2.18 -16.22 9.11
N TYR A 75 -1.91 -15.37 10.09
CA TYR A 75 -1.39 -14.02 9.87
C TYR A 75 -0.05 -14.05 9.15
N ARG A 76 0.93 -14.83 9.65
CA ARG A 76 2.25 -14.96 9.04
C ARG A 76 2.15 -15.44 7.59
N GLY A 77 1.28 -16.41 7.32
CA GLY A 77 1.02 -16.90 5.97
C GLY A 77 0.46 -15.81 5.04
N THR A 78 -0.57 -15.09 5.51
CA THR A 78 -1.19 -14.00 4.76
C THR A 78 -0.21 -12.87 4.47
N LEU A 79 0.62 -12.50 5.46
CA LEU A 79 1.65 -11.48 5.28
C LEU A 79 2.64 -11.83 4.18
N VAL A 80 3.12 -13.07 4.16
CA VAL A 80 4.06 -13.54 3.14
C VAL A 80 3.44 -13.42 1.76
N VAL A 81 2.18 -13.82 1.59
CA VAL A 81 1.46 -13.68 0.32
C VAL A 81 1.39 -12.22 -0.12
N VAL A 82 1.01 -11.31 0.78
CA VAL A 82 0.93 -9.87 0.49
C VAL A 82 2.29 -9.30 0.10
N LEU A 83 3.36 -9.65 0.82
CA LEU A 83 4.73 -9.22 0.50
C LEU A 83 5.17 -9.68 -0.89
N PHE A 84 4.86 -10.91 -1.27
CA PHE A 84 5.16 -11.41 -2.61
C PHE A 84 4.40 -10.64 -3.70
N VAL A 85 3.11 -10.37 -3.50
CA VAL A 85 2.30 -9.57 -4.45
C VAL A 85 2.91 -8.18 -4.62
N VAL A 86 3.22 -7.52 -3.51
CA VAL A 86 3.87 -6.20 -3.49
C VAL A 86 5.21 -6.24 -4.23
N LEU A 87 6.04 -7.26 -3.96
CA LEU A 87 7.34 -7.41 -4.61
C LEU A 87 7.22 -7.61 -6.11
N ILE A 88 6.27 -8.41 -6.58
CA ILE A 88 6.03 -8.64 -8.01
C ILE A 88 5.75 -7.31 -8.73
N VAL A 89 4.94 -6.43 -8.11
CA VAL A 89 4.67 -5.09 -8.65
C VAL A 89 5.95 -4.24 -8.68
N ILE A 90 6.74 -4.22 -7.61
CA ILE A 90 8.03 -3.50 -7.55
C ILE A 90 9.01 -4.05 -8.60
N CYS A 91 9.12 -5.36 -8.75
CA CYS A 91 9.95 -6.02 -9.74
C CYS A 91 9.58 -5.57 -11.16
N GLY A 92 8.28 -5.50 -11.46
CA GLY A 92 7.79 -4.95 -12.73
C GLY A 92 8.25 -3.50 -12.98
N GLN A 93 8.29 -2.66 -11.95
CA GLN A 93 8.79 -1.29 -12.05
C GLN A 93 10.32 -1.23 -12.21
N ILE A 94 11.08 -2.04 -11.46
CA ILE A 94 12.54 -2.12 -11.54
C ILE A 94 13.00 -2.56 -12.93
N VAL A 95 12.38 -3.61 -13.49
CA VAL A 95 12.69 -4.12 -14.84
C VAL A 95 12.49 -3.04 -15.90
N LYS A 96 11.44 -2.23 -15.73
CA LYS A 96 11.13 -1.12 -16.63
C LYS A 96 12.13 0.03 -16.52
N LEU A 97 12.67 0.31 -15.33
CA LEU A 97 13.60 1.41 -15.08
C LEU A 97 15.05 1.06 -15.47
N LEU A 98 15.53 -0.16 -15.21
CA LEU A 98 16.94 -0.55 -15.34
C LEU A 98 17.28 -1.37 -16.61
N ASN A 99 16.36 -1.47 -17.57
CA ASN A 99 16.46 -2.33 -18.76
C ASN A 99 16.32 -3.84 -18.43
N ILE A 100 15.76 -4.64 -19.35
CA ILE A 100 15.31 -6.01 -19.07
C ILE A 100 16.43 -6.93 -18.53
N ARG A 101 17.67 -6.71 -18.98
CA ARG A 101 18.82 -7.53 -18.56
C ARG A 101 19.30 -7.22 -17.15
N LYS A 102 19.44 -5.94 -16.78
CA LYS A 102 19.93 -5.56 -15.44
C LYS A 102 18.81 -5.57 -14.41
N GLY A 103 17.64 -5.05 -14.77
CA GLY A 103 16.46 -5.06 -13.91
C GLY A 103 15.93 -6.47 -13.64
N GLY A 104 16.04 -7.39 -14.62
CA GLY A 104 15.71 -8.81 -14.41
C GLY A 104 16.61 -9.48 -13.36
N ILE A 105 17.92 -9.20 -13.39
CA ILE A 105 18.85 -9.75 -12.39
C ILE A 105 18.56 -9.18 -11.00
N VAL A 106 18.36 -7.86 -10.89
CA VAL A 106 18.05 -7.21 -9.59
C VAL A 106 16.74 -7.72 -9.00
N SER A 107 15.68 -7.84 -9.81
CA SER A 107 14.38 -8.35 -9.35
C SER A 107 14.43 -9.82 -8.93
N LEU A 108 15.20 -10.65 -9.64
CA LEU A 108 15.38 -12.07 -9.28
C LEU A 108 16.09 -12.21 -7.93
N ILE A 109 17.17 -11.44 -7.70
CA ILE A 109 17.89 -11.43 -6.42
C ILE A 109 16.94 -11.04 -5.28
N LEU A 110 16.12 -10.01 -5.50
CA LEU A 110 15.19 -9.49 -4.50
C LEU A 110 14.09 -10.52 -4.14
N LEU A 111 13.57 -11.25 -5.13
CA LEU A 111 12.62 -12.36 -4.92
C LEU A 111 13.24 -13.54 -4.18
N ILE A 112 14.50 -13.90 -4.48
CA ILE A 112 15.21 -14.99 -3.80
C ILE A 112 15.44 -14.64 -2.32
N ILE A 113 15.87 -13.40 -2.03
CA ILE A 113 16.06 -12.91 -0.66
C ILE A 113 14.73 -12.96 0.11
N LEU A 114 13.63 -12.50 -0.50
CA LEU A 114 12.31 -12.55 0.14
C LEU A 114 11.84 -14.00 0.37
N ALA A 115 12.02 -14.88 -0.61
CA ALA A 115 11.64 -16.29 -0.48
C ALA A 115 12.41 -16.97 0.67
N TRP A 116 13.70 -16.69 0.78
CA TRP A 116 14.52 -17.20 1.87
C TRP A 116 14.09 -16.66 3.23
N TRP A 117 13.85 -15.34 3.34
CA TRP A 117 13.35 -14.72 4.57
C TRP A 117 11.97 -15.25 4.96
N SER A 118 11.07 -15.46 3.98
CA SER A 118 9.71 -15.95 4.19
C SER A 118 9.69 -17.34 4.81
N VAL A 119 10.50 -18.27 4.32
CA VAL A 119 10.59 -19.63 4.89
C VAL A 119 11.09 -19.56 6.34
N LYS A 120 12.08 -18.70 6.62
CA LYS A 120 12.59 -18.50 7.97
C LYS A 120 11.51 -17.92 8.91
N PHE A 121 10.75 -16.94 8.44
CA PHE A 121 9.71 -16.25 9.21
C PHE A 121 8.53 -17.16 9.57
N ILE A 122 8.16 -18.08 8.67
CA ILE A 122 7.10 -19.08 8.92
C ILE A 122 7.59 -20.17 9.89
N GLY A 123 8.86 -20.56 9.79
CA GLY A 123 9.45 -21.61 10.62
C GLY A 123 9.84 -21.20 12.05
N GLU A 124 9.75 -19.92 12.39
CA GLU A 124 10.15 -19.41 13.70
C GLU A 124 9.15 -19.83 14.79
N THR A 125 9.62 -20.47 15.86
CA THR A 125 8.75 -21.00 16.92
C THR A 125 8.01 -19.88 17.64
N ILE A 126 6.72 -20.08 17.89
CA ILE A 126 5.88 -19.12 18.60
C ILE A 126 6.15 -19.30 20.11
N PRO A 127 6.70 -18.28 20.81
CA PRO A 127 6.92 -18.32 22.24
C PRO A 127 5.58 -18.45 22.98
N SER A 128 5.55 -19.23 24.05
CA SER A 128 4.37 -19.47 24.89
C SER A 128 4.33 -18.61 26.16
N ASP A 129 5.32 -17.74 26.33
CA ASP A 129 5.45 -16.80 27.44
C ASP A 129 4.73 -15.48 27.14
N ALA A 130 4.08 -14.90 28.18
CA ALA A 130 3.35 -13.64 28.09
C ALA A 130 4.16 -12.46 27.49
N PRO A 131 5.45 -12.23 27.85
CA PRO A 131 6.23 -11.16 27.23
C PRO A 131 6.59 -11.46 25.76
N GLY A 132 6.98 -12.70 25.42
CA GLY A 132 7.27 -13.08 24.04
C GLY A 132 6.06 -12.93 23.10
N LEU A 133 4.86 -13.18 23.61
CA LEU A 133 3.64 -12.99 22.84
C LEU A 133 3.30 -11.50 22.58
N GLN A 134 3.63 -10.64 23.55
CA GLN A 134 3.49 -9.19 23.43
C GLN A 134 4.44 -8.62 22.36
N ASP A 135 5.66 -9.16 22.27
CA ASP A 135 6.65 -8.74 21.26
C ASP A 135 6.23 -9.13 19.83
N ILE A 136 5.67 -10.33 19.67
CA ILE A 136 5.06 -10.75 18.39
C ILE A 136 3.92 -9.80 18.05
N ALA A 137 3.04 -9.52 18.99
CA ALA A 137 1.91 -8.63 18.78
C ALA A 137 2.33 -7.21 18.34
N ASN A 138 3.37 -6.65 18.96
CA ASN A 138 3.90 -5.34 18.58
C ASN A 138 4.54 -5.37 17.18
N SER A 139 5.22 -6.47 16.85
CA SER A 139 5.80 -6.68 15.51
C SER A 139 4.72 -6.78 14.43
N ILE A 140 3.61 -7.45 14.73
CA ILE A 140 2.42 -7.53 13.87
C ILE A 140 1.89 -6.13 13.56
N LYS A 141 1.68 -5.29 14.59
CA LYS A 141 1.20 -3.91 14.40
C LYS A 141 2.12 -3.08 13.50
N GLY A 142 3.42 -3.09 13.82
CA GLY A 142 4.41 -2.33 13.05
C GLY A 142 4.45 -2.75 11.58
N PHE A 143 4.27 -4.05 11.33
CA PHE A 143 4.21 -4.58 9.97
C PHE A 143 2.95 -4.13 9.21
N VAL A 144 1.78 -4.18 9.83
CA VAL A 144 0.51 -3.74 9.21
C VAL A 144 0.62 -2.28 8.74
N ILE A 145 1.11 -1.39 9.61
CA ILE A 145 1.29 0.04 9.29
C ILE A 145 2.31 0.23 8.15
N ALA A 146 3.45 -0.47 8.20
CA ALA A 146 4.47 -0.39 7.17
C ALA A 146 3.95 -0.85 5.80
N SER A 147 3.14 -1.91 5.77
CA SER A 147 2.57 -2.45 4.52
C SER A 147 1.62 -1.45 3.83
N ALA A 148 0.83 -0.70 4.60
CA ALA A 148 -0.05 0.34 4.07
C ALA A 148 0.74 1.47 3.38
N LEU A 149 1.83 1.94 4.01
CA LEU A 149 2.69 2.98 3.43
C LEU A 149 3.39 2.51 2.15
N ILE A 150 3.89 1.27 2.13
CA ILE A 150 4.47 0.66 0.93
C ILE A 150 3.43 0.60 -0.20
N GLY A 151 2.19 0.21 0.10
CA GLY A 151 1.07 0.23 -0.84
C GLY A 151 0.79 1.61 -1.42
N CYS A 152 0.80 2.66 -0.59
CA CYS A 152 0.62 4.04 -1.04
C CYS A 152 1.74 4.51 -1.99
N ILE A 153 3.00 4.19 -1.67
CA ILE A 153 4.16 4.54 -2.52
C ILE A 153 4.04 3.86 -3.89
N ILE A 154 3.73 2.56 -3.90
CA ILE A 154 3.58 1.78 -5.14
C ILE A 154 2.37 2.27 -5.94
N GLY A 155 1.23 2.49 -5.28
CA GLY A 155 0.02 3.02 -5.90
C GLY A 155 0.28 4.35 -6.60
N GLY A 156 0.99 5.27 -5.94
CA GLY A 156 1.43 6.53 -6.54
C GLY A 156 2.34 6.33 -7.75
N ALA A 157 3.31 5.41 -7.66
CA ALA A 157 4.21 5.09 -8.76
C ALA A 157 3.48 4.45 -9.96
N VAL A 158 2.44 3.64 -9.72
CA VAL A 158 1.64 2.98 -10.77
C VAL A 158 0.60 3.94 -11.39
N ALA A 159 0.11 4.92 -10.64
CA ALA A 159 -0.95 5.84 -11.07
C ALA A 159 -0.61 6.58 -12.39
N GLY A 160 0.67 6.94 -12.58
CA GLY A 160 1.14 7.57 -13.82
C GLY A 160 0.97 6.71 -15.07
N PHE A 161 1.03 5.38 -14.94
CA PHE A 161 0.83 4.45 -16.05
C PHE A 161 -0.65 4.20 -16.32
N ILE A 162 -1.44 3.96 -15.26
CA ILE A 162 -2.89 3.77 -15.37
C ILE A 162 -3.54 5.00 -16.02
N SER A 163 -3.09 6.21 -15.65
CA SER A 163 -3.58 7.45 -16.24
C SER A 163 -3.28 7.57 -17.76
N LYS A 164 -2.18 6.98 -18.23
CA LYS A 164 -1.82 6.96 -19.67
C LYS A 164 -2.55 5.88 -20.46
N SER A 165 -2.83 4.71 -19.87
CA SER A 165 -3.49 3.60 -20.58
C SER A 165 -5.02 3.69 -20.56
N VAL A 166 -5.61 4.07 -19.43
CA VAL A 166 -7.07 4.11 -19.22
C VAL A 166 -7.64 5.52 -19.37
N GLY A 167 -6.77 6.54 -19.37
CA GLY A 167 -7.14 7.96 -19.42
C GLY A 167 -7.42 8.54 -18.03
N ARG A 168 -7.03 9.81 -17.81
CA ARG A 168 -7.10 10.50 -16.50
C ARG A 168 -8.47 10.42 -15.82
N LYS A 169 -9.57 10.60 -16.57
CA LYS A 169 -10.95 10.58 -16.04
C LYS A 169 -11.34 9.20 -15.54
N ASN A 170 -11.07 8.16 -16.32
CA ASN A 170 -11.45 6.80 -15.99
C ASN A 170 -10.52 6.21 -14.91
N GLY A 171 -9.24 6.56 -14.91
CA GLY A 171 -8.32 6.20 -13.84
C GLY A 171 -8.75 6.74 -12.47
N LEU A 172 -9.25 7.99 -12.44
CA LEU A 172 -9.78 8.59 -11.20
C LEU A 172 -11.07 7.90 -10.73
N LEU A 173 -11.95 7.50 -11.67
CA LEU A 173 -13.16 6.75 -11.35
C LEU A 173 -12.83 5.36 -10.76
N ILE A 174 -11.86 4.66 -11.33
CA ILE A 174 -11.41 3.34 -10.82
C ILE A 174 -10.87 3.48 -9.39
N ALA A 175 -10.06 4.51 -9.11
CA ALA A 175 -9.57 4.77 -7.77
C ALA A 175 -10.72 5.02 -6.78
N ALA A 176 -11.71 5.84 -7.16
CA ALA A 176 -12.87 6.12 -6.31
C ALA A 176 -13.69 4.85 -6.01
N VAL A 177 -13.90 3.98 -7.00
CA VAL A 177 -14.62 2.70 -6.80
C VAL A 177 -13.81 1.74 -5.92
N ALA A 178 -12.50 1.62 -6.13
CA ALA A 178 -11.63 0.79 -5.30
C ALA A 178 -11.63 1.26 -3.84
N PHE A 179 -11.57 2.58 -3.62
CA PHE A 179 -11.67 3.17 -2.29
C PHE A 179 -13.02 2.92 -1.62
N LEU A 180 -14.11 3.02 -2.38
CA LEU A 180 -15.45 2.75 -1.87
C LEU A 180 -15.63 1.28 -1.45
N ILE A 181 -15.13 0.34 -2.25
CA ILE A 181 -15.14 -1.09 -1.89
C ILE A 181 -14.31 -1.34 -0.63
N SER A 182 -13.13 -0.73 -0.53
CA SER A 182 -12.26 -0.82 0.65
C SER A 182 -12.94 -0.25 1.90
N ALA A 183 -13.61 0.91 1.78
CA ALA A 183 -14.31 1.56 2.88
C ALA A 183 -15.49 0.72 3.40
N ILE A 184 -16.25 0.09 2.50
CA ILE A 184 -17.33 -0.83 2.90
C ILE A 184 -16.77 -2.04 3.66
N GLY A 185 -15.66 -2.61 3.19
CA GLY A 185 -15.00 -3.73 3.88
C GLY A 185 -14.47 -3.35 5.27
N ALA A 186 -14.00 -2.11 5.45
CA ALA A 186 -13.47 -1.62 6.72
C ALA A 186 -14.56 -1.22 7.73
N TRP A 187 -15.78 -0.92 7.29
CA TRP A 187 -16.85 -0.40 8.15
C TRP A 187 -17.41 -1.44 9.13
N HIS A 188 -17.32 -2.74 8.83
CA HIS A 188 -17.95 -3.79 9.63
C HIS A 188 -16.99 -4.98 9.90
N PRO A 189 -16.00 -4.81 10.79
CA PRO A 189 -14.96 -5.83 11.03
C PRO A 189 -15.49 -7.12 11.69
N GLU A 190 -16.64 -7.11 12.34
CA GLU A 190 -17.24 -8.25 13.06
C GLU A 190 -18.05 -9.23 12.18
N TRP A 191 -18.05 -9.06 10.85
CA TRP A 191 -18.70 -10.00 9.90
C TRP A 191 -17.78 -11.12 9.39
N PHE A 192 -16.51 -11.12 9.78
CA PHE A 192 -15.49 -12.10 9.38
C PHE A 192 -14.85 -12.75 10.61
#